data_AF-A0AA38CI39-F1
#
_entry.id   AF-A0AA38CI39-F1
#
_cell.length_a   1.000
_cell.length_b   1.000
_cell.length_c   1.000
_cell.angle_alpha   90.00
_cell.angle_beta   90.00
_cell.angle_gamma   90.00
#
_symmetry.space_group_name_H-M   'P 1'
#
loop_
_entity.id
_entity.type
_entity.pdbx_description
1 polymer ?
#
loop_
_entity_poly.entity_id
_entity_poly.type
_entity_poly.pdbx_seq_one_letter_code
_entity_poly.pdbx_strand_id
1 'polypeptide(L)' 'YAGYSSCFRKEAGSHGKDTLGIFRVHQFEKVEQFCITSPNGNDSWDMHKEMIQNSEDFYKE' A
#
# COMPACT_ATOMS: atom_id res chain seq x y z
N TYR A 1 -1.51 2.66 -12.46
CA TYR A 1 -2.93 2.45 -12.11
C TYR A 1 -3.15 2.88 -10.65
N ALA A 2 -4.34 3.39 -10.33
CA ALA A 2 -4.78 3.65 -8.96
C ALA A 2 -5.91 2.67 -8.62
N GLY A 3 -5.57 1.58 -7.93
CA GLY A 3 -6.54 0.54 -7.57
C GLY A 3 -7.29 0.92 -6.29
N TYR A 4 -8.62 0.82 -6.29
CA TYR A 4 -9.45 1.02 -5.11
C TYR A 4 -10.27 -0.24 -4.83
N SER A 5 -10.18 -0.79 -3.62
CA SER A 5 -10.88 -2.01 -3.25
C SER A 5 -10.94 -2.25 -1.74
N SER A 6 -11.98 -2.95 -1.29
CA SER A 6 -12.01 -3.57 0.03
C SER A 6 -10.96 -4.68 0.13
N CYS A 7 -10.15 -4.63 1.18
CA CYS A 7 -9.09 -5.59 1.48
C CYS A 7 -9.48 -6.46 2.67
N PHE A 8 -9.29 -7.77 2.55
CA PHE A 8 -9.62 -8.74 3.59
C PHE A 8 -8.37 -9.46 4.11
N ARG A 9 -8.09 -9.39 5.41
CA ARG A 9 -6.93 -10.05 6.03
C ARG A 9 -7.34 -10.93 7.20
N LYS A 10 -6.83 -12.17 7.23
CA LYS A 10 -7.13 -13.12 8.33
C LYS A 10 -6.45 -12.73 9.65
N GLU A 11 -5.37 -11.96 9.60
CA GLU A 11 -4.57 -11.58 10.78
C GLU A 11 -4.20 -12.80 11.65
N ALA A 12 -3.98 -13.96 11.02
CA ALA A 12 -3.56 -15.18 11.71
C ALA A 12 -2.14 -15.00 12.27
N GLY A 13 -1.97 -15.24 13.57
CA GLY A 13 -0.69 -15.07 14.28
C GLY A 13 -0.51 -13.72 15.00
N SER A 14 -1.45 -12.78 14.89
CA SER A 14 -1.43 -11.51 15.63
C SER A 14 -2.33 -11.51 16.88
N HIS A 15 -2.55 -12.67 17.49
CA HIS A 15 -3.42 -12.79 18.65
C HIS A 15 -2.93 -11.89 19.80
N GLY A 16 -3.80 -11.05 20.34
CA GLY A 16 -3.46 -10.11 21.41
C GLY A 16 -2.70 -8.85 20.99
N LYS A 17 -2.38 -8.66 19.69
CA LYS A 17 -1.77 -7.43 19.17
C LYS A 17 -2.83 -6.52 18.55
N ASP A 18 -2.74 -5.21 18.86
CA ASP A 18 -3.57 -4.14 18.28
C ASP A 18 -5.08 -4.46 18.28
N THR A 19 -5.57 -5.01 19.39
CA THR A 19 -6.94 -5.53 19.51
C THR A 19 -8.00 -4.46 19.73
N LEU A 20 -7.59 -3.22 19.98
CA LEU A 20 -8.48 -2.11 20.29
C LEU A 20 -8.56 -1.12 19.12
N GLY A 21 -9.78 -0.71 18.79
CA GLY A 21 -10.04 0.23 17.71
C GLY A 21 -9.98 -0.40 16.32
N ILE A 22 -9.66 0.41 15.31
CA ILE A 22 -9.69 0.02 13.89
C ILE A 22 -8.31 -0.05 13.23
N PHE A 23 -7.24 0.04 14.04
CA PHE A 23 -5.87 0.05 13.53
C PHE A 23 -5.50 -1.28 12.85
N ARG A 24 -5.99 -2.41 13.38
CA ARG A 24 -5.84 -3.74 12.79
C ARG A 24 -7.20 -4.44 12.72
N VAL A 25 -7.73 -4.58 11.51
CA VAL A 25 -9.07 -5.15 11.27
C VAL A 25 -9.06 -6.12 10.09
N HIS A 26 -10.05 -7.00 10.05
CA HIS A 26 -10.19 -7.98 8.98
C HIS A 26 -10.63 -7.39 7.64
N GLN A 27 -11.24 -6.20 7.64
CA GLN A 27 -11.71 -5.52 6.44
C GLN A 27 -11.36 -4.03 6.52
N PHE A 28 -10.76 -3.51 5.45
CA PHE A 28 -10.44 -2.09 5.31
C PHE A 28 -10.42 -1.68 3.84
N GLU A 29 -10.63 -0.40 3.55
CA GLU A 29 -10.50 0.15 2.19
C GLU A 29 -9.06 0.55 1.91
N LYS A 30 -8.59 0.33 0.67
CA LYS A 30 -7.23 0.68 0.26
C LYS A 30 -7.22 1.29 -1.13
N VAL A 31 -6.41 2.34 -1.29
CA VAL A 31 -5.96 2.87 -2.58
C VAL A 31 -4.52 2.41 -2.80
N GLU A 32 -4.23 1.79 -3.95
CA GLU A 32 -2.92 1.20 -4.26
C GLU A 32 -2.33 1.76 -5.56
N GLN A 33 -1.06 2.14 -5.51
CA GLN A 33 -0.26 2.43 -6.69
C GLN A 33 0.22 1.10 -7.32
N PHE A 34 -0.09 0.89 -8.60
CA PHE A 34 0.39 -0.27 -9.35
C PHE A 34 0.94 0.16 -10.71
N CYS A 35 2.22 -0.13 -10.97
CA CYS A 35 2.94 0.28 -12.16
C CYS A 35 3.63 -0.92 -12.81
N ILE A 36 3.41 -1.11 -14.11
CA ILE A 36 4.18 -2.05 -14.94
C ILE A 36 5.15 -1.19 -15.76
N THR A 37 6.44 -1.44 -15.59
CA THR A 37 7.50 -0.72 -16.30
C THR A 37 8.19 -1.64 -17.31
N SER A 38 8.94 -1.02 -18.23
CA SER A 38 9.89 -1.76 -19.05
C SER A 38 10.91 -2.48 -18.14
N PRO A 39 11.37 -3.70 -18.53
CA PRO A 39 12.45 -4.37 -17.83
C PRO A 39 13.84 -3.83 -18.24
N ASN A 40 13.91 -2.98 -19.26
CA ASN A 40 15.16 -2.45 -19.79
C ASN A 40 15.55 -1.16 -19.07
N GLY A 41 16.87 -0.90 -19.00
CA GLY A 41 17.37 0.32 -18.37
C GLY A 41 17.09 0.38 -16.87
N ASN A 42 16.77 1.57 -16.36
CA ASN A 42 16.49 1.83 -14.95
C ASN A 42 15.02 2.17 -14.65
N ASP A 43 14.12 1.96 -15.61
CA ASP A 43 12.74 2.43 -15.54
C ASP A 43 11.99 1.95 -14.28
N SER A 44 12.25 0.71 -13.83
CA SER A 44 11.65 0.17 -12.59
C SER A 44 12.18 0.85 -11.32
N TRP A 45 13.46 1.22 -11.30
CA TRP A 45 14.08 1.91 -10.17
C TRP A 45 13.60 3.35 -10.04
N ASP A 46 13.45 4.03 -11.16
CA ASP A 46 12.98 5.41 -11.17
C ASP A 46 11.47 5.47 -10.84
N MET A 47 10.67 4.52 -11.35
CA MET A 47 9.27 4.36 -10.95
C MET A 47 9.12 4.04 -9.45
N HIS A 48 9.99 3.20 -8.89
CA HIS A 48 9.95 2.91 -7.45
C HIS A 48 10.18 4.17 -6.60
N LYS A 49 11.13 5.04 -7.02
CA LYS A 49 11.36 6.32 -6.34
C LYS A 49 10.14 7.24 -6.45
N GLU A 50 9.53 7.31 -7.63
CA GLU A 50 8.31 8.09 -7.87
C GLU A 50 7.15 7.62 -6.99
N MET A 51 6.92 6.31 -6.89
CA MET A 51 5.85 5.73 -6.05
C MET A 51 6.00 6.10 -4.56
N ILE A 52 7.24 6.09 -4.04
CA ILE A 52 7.53 6.52 -2.67
C ILE A 52 7.27 8.02 -2.52
N GLN A 53 7.79 8.85 -3.45
CA GLN A 53 7.61 10.29 -3.42
C GLN A 53 6.11 10.68 -3.40
N ASN A 54 5.31 10.06 -4.26
CA ASN A 54 3.85 10.27 -4.29
C ASN A 54 3.20 9.98 -2.92
N SER A 55 3.66 8.93 -2.23
CA SER A 55 3.14 8.56 -0.91
C SER A 55 3.59 9.56 0.16
N GLU A 56 4.83 10.02 0.12
CA GLU A 56 5.32 11.05 1.05
C GLU A 56 4.55 12.35 0.90
N ASP A 57 4.33 12.79 -0.35
CA ASP A 57 3.65 14.05 -0.63
C ASP A 57 2.19 13.98 -0.18
N PHE A 58 1.52 12.84 -0.40
CA PHE A 58 0.16 12.60 0.10
C PHE A 58 0.01 12.74 1.63
N TYR A 59 1.04 12.40 2.40
CA TYR A 59 1.01 12.50 3.87
C TYR A 59 1.49 13.86 4.41
N LYS A 60 2.17 14.68 3.59
CA LYS A 60 2.67 16.01 3.98
C LYS A 60 1.60 17.09 3.83
N GLU A 61 0.65 16.91 2.91
CA GLU A 61 -0.55 17.74 2.75
C GLU A 61 -1.62 17.43 3.81
#